data_AF-D8UVC8-F1
#
_entry.id   AF-D8UVC8-F1
#
_cell.length_a   1.000
_cell.length_b   1.000
_cell.length_c   1.000
_cell.angle_alpha   90.00
_cell.angle_beta   90.00
_cell.angle_gamma   90.00
#
_symmetry.space_group_name_H-M   'P 1'
#
loop_
_entity.id
_entity.type
_entity.pdbx_description
1 polymer ?
#
loop_
_entity_poly.entity_id
_entity_poly.type
_entity_poly.pdbx_seq_one_letter_code
_entity_poly.pdbx_strand_id
1 'polypeptide(L)'
;MACHIVVKGELKNGSDDCLASLTYSNYQGAPVTIKKDSLPTPFAQNMVVDGLYGGLVYDVVRVKWIILWTTDCKVATKLIPTENHIVWEDIVSILQPYDSSDNLPLSCGGAFSAEAHIHANGDGSLNLAAQIMWSGCK
;
A
#
# COMPACT_ATOMS: atom_id res chain seq x y z
N MET A 1 -6.92 10.82 26.51
CA MET A 1 -6.53 11.60 25.32
C MET A 1 -5.76 10.64 24.44
N ALA A 2 -6.25 10.30 23.24
CA ALA A 2 -5.54 9.37 22.36
C ALA A 2 -4.31 10.08 21.77
N CYS A 3 -3.13 9.47 21.91
CA CYS A 3 -1.92 9.94 21.23
C CYS A 3 -1.99 9.52 19.76
N HIS A 4 -1.56 10.39 18.86
CA HIS A 4 -1.56 10.12 17.43
C HIS A 4 -0.16 10.31 16.84
N ILE A 5 0.18 9.48 15.86
CA ILE A 5 1.32 9.66 14.97
C ILE A 5 0.78 10.02 13.59
N VAL A 6 1.41 11.02 12.96
CA VAL A 6 1.12 11.37 11.57
C VAL A 6 1.89 10.42 10.66
N VAL A 7 1.19 9.77 9.74
CA VAL A 7 1.79 9.03 8.63
C VAL A 7 1.64 9.89 7.39
N LYS A 8 2.74 10.38 6.86
CA LYS A 8 2.82 11.03 5.55
C LYS A 8 3.11 9.94 4.55
N GLY A 9 2.47 9.95 3.39
CA GLY A 9 2.80 8.92 2.41
C GLY A 9 2.65 9.34 0.97
N GLU A 10 3.19 8.52 0.11
CA GLU A 10 3.28 8.73 -1.32
C GLU A 10 2.92 7.45 -2.04
N LEU A 11 1.86 7.49 -2.86
CA LEU A 11 1.39 6.33 -3.60
C LEU A 11 1.59 6.53 -5.09
N LYS A 12 2.19 5.55 -5.77
CA LYS A 12 2.42 5.60 -7.21
C LYS A 12 1.81 4.40 -7.92
N ASN A 13 1.10 4.68 -9.01
CA ASN A 13 0.59 3.66 -9.90
C ASN A 13 1.34 3.71 -11.24
N GLY A 14 2.20 2.73 -11.46
CA GLY A 14 2.93 2.50 -12.71
C GLY A 14 2.35 1.39 -13.57
N SER A 15 1.09 0.97 -13.37
CA SER A 15 0.42 0.04 -14.29
C SER A 15 -0.08 0.76 -15.54
N ASP A 16 -0.21 0.06 -16.68
CA ASP A 16 -0.88 0.60 -17.88
C ASP A 16 -2.26 1.16 -17.56
N ASP A 17 -2.76 2.08 -18.42
CA ASP A 17 -3.88 3.07 -18.37
C ASP A 17 -5.06 2.89 -17.38
N CYS A 18 -4.80 2.32 -16.22
CA CYS A 18 -5.78 1.83 -15.29
C CYS A 18 -5.63 2.57 -13.98
N LEU A 19 -6.76 3.03 -13.45
CA LEU A 19 -6.81 3.73 -12.18
C LEU A 19 -6.67 2.73 -11.04
N ALA A 20 -5.88 3.07 -10.04
CA ALA A 20 -5.98 2.41 -8.75
C ALA A 20 -7.11 3.09 -7.96
N SER A 21 -8.09 2.32 -7.51
CA SER A 21 -9.27 2.86 -6.80
C SER A 21 -9.32 2.32 -5.38
N LEU A 22 -9.39 3.22 -4.40
CA LEU A 22 -9.38 2.87 -2.98
C LEU A 22 -10.67 2.11 -2.62
N THR A 23 -10.53 0.90 -2.09
CA THR A 23 -11.64 0.08 -1.60
C THR A 23 -11.67 -0.04 -0.08
N TYR A 24 -10.53 0.18 0.59
CA TYR A 24 -10.43 0.12 2.04
C TYR A 24 -9.37 1.07 2.57
N SER A 25 -9.68 1.73 3.69
CA SER A 25 -8.71 2.49 4.48
C SER A 25 -9.12 2.49 5.95
N ASN A 26 -8.18 2.21 6.85
CA ASN A 26 -8.40 2.29 8.31
C ASN A 26 -8.57 3.73 8.81
N TYR A 27 -7.95 4.69 8.12
CA TYR A 27 -7.90 6.10 8.52
C TYR A 27 -8.35 7.02 7.38
N GLN A 28 -8.80 8.22 7.72
CA GLN A 28 -9.12 9.23 6.70
C GLN A 28 -7.84 9.86 6.16
N GLY A 29 -7.86 10.25 4.87
CA GLY A 29 -6.79 11.02 4.23
C GLY A 29 -6.08 10.33 3.07
N ALA A 30 -6.33 9.04 2.82
CA ALA A 30 -5.82 8.34 1.65
C ALA A 30 -6.51 8.81 0.35
N PRO A 31 -5.79 8.85 -0.79
CA PRO A 31 -6.38 9.27 -2.06
C PRO A 31 -7.36 8.21 -2.57
N VAL A 32 -8.54 8.65 -3.01
CA VAL A 32 -9.60 7.75 -3.53
C VAL A 32 -9.19 7.12 -4.86
N THR A 33 -8.41 7.84 -5.68
CA THR A 33 -7.91 7.34 -6.97
C THR A 33 -6.45 7.73 -7.18
N ILE A 34 -5.67 6.85 -7.81
CA ILE A 34 -4.30 7.12 -8.23
C ILE A 34 -4.19 6.86 -9.73
N LYS A 35 -3.84 7.89 -10.49
CA LYS A 35 -3.72 7.84 -11.95
C LYS A 35 -2.37 7.24 -12.37
N LYS A 36 -2.31 6.70 -13.59
CA LYS A 36 -1.06 6.26 -14.21
C LYS A 36 -0.10 7.43 -14.40
N ASP A 37 1.19 7.19 -14.22
CA ASP A 37 2.29 8.13 -14.49
C ASP A 37 2.14 9.49 -13.80
N SER A 38 1.21 9.63 -12.84
CA SER A 38 1.22 10.77 -11.95
C SER A 38 2.45 10.64 -11.07
N LEU A 39 3.11 11.79 -10.84
CA LEU A 39 4.00 11.96 -9.70
C LEU A 39 3.37 11.30 -8.46
N PRO A 40 4.20 10.76 -7.53
CA PRO A 40 3.69 10.12 -6.33
C PRO A 40 2.57 10.96 -5.70
N THR A 41 1.42 10.35 -5.47
CA THR A 41 0.25 11.04 -4.92
C THR A 41 0.43 11.14 -3.41
N PRO A 42 0.65 12.34 -2.86
CA PRO A 42 0.91 12.50 -1.44
C PRO A 42 -0.38 12.33 -0.64
N PHE A 43 -0.25 11.87 0.59
CA PHE A 43 -1.34 11.76 1.54
C PHE A 43 -0.85 11.90 2.98
N ALA A 44 -1.78 12.11 3.90
CA ALA A 44 -1.48 12.12 5.33
C ALA A 44 -2.62 11.47 6.11
N GLN A 45 -2.28 10.59 7.06
CA GLN A 45 -3.24 9.96 7.97
C GLN A 45 -2.81 10.18 9.42
N ASN A 46 -3.78 10.50 10.29
CA ASN A 46 -3.57 10.56 11.73
C ASN A 46 -3.88 9.19 12.32
N MET A 47 -2.84 8.44 12.65
CA MET A 47 -2.93 7.10 13.19
C MET A 47 -2.87 7.14 14.72
N VAL A 48 -3.75 6.40 15.39
CA VAL A 48 -3.71 6.28 16.86
C VAL A 48 -2.49 5.47 17.26
N VAL A 49 -1.72 5.90 18.26
CA VAL A 49 -0.50 5.22 18.71
C VAL A 49 -0.80 3.84 19.31
N ASP A 50 -1.91 3.71 20.03
CA ASP A 50 -2.43 2.41 20.50
C ASP A 50 -3.07 1.58 19.36
N GLY A 51 -3.14 2.15 18.15
CA GLY A 51 -3.56 1.45 16.93
C GLY A 51 -2.47 0.51 16.47
N LEU A 52 -2.82 -0.76 16.27
CA LEU A 52 -1.86 -1.80 15.91
C LEU A 52 -1.41 -1.69 14.44
N TYR A 53 -2.29 -1.28 13.53
CA TYR A 53 -2.03 -1.31 12.08
C TYR A 53 -2.70 -0.15 11.33
N GLY A 54 -1.99 0.37 10.33
CA GLY A 54 -2.57 1.13 9.23
C GLY A 54 -2.66 0.25 7.99
N GLY A 55 -3.73 0.40 7.22
CA GLY A 55 -4.01 -0.46 6.07
C GLY A 55 -4.75 0.27 4.97
N LEU A 56 -4.34 -0.01 3.74
CA LEU A 56 -4.97 0.45 2.49
C LEU A 56 -5.17 -0.73 1.55
N VAL A 57 -6.28 -0.70 0.80
CA VAL A 57 -6.50 -1.60 -0.32
C VAL A 57 -6.95 -0.78 -1.53
N TYR A 58 -6.27 -1.01 -2.65
CA TYR A 58 -6.63 -0.46 -3.95
C TYR A 58 -6.98 -1.57 -4.92
N ASP A 59 -8.09 -1.42 -5.64
CA ASP A 59 -8.34 -2.22 -6.84
C ASP A 59 -7.56 -1.63 -8.01
N VAL A 60 -6.76 -2.46 -8.68
CA VAL A 60 -5.95 -2.12 -9.86
C VAL A 60 -6.24 -3.16 -10.94
N VAL A 61 -7.25 -2.89 -11.76
CA VAL A 61 -7.74 -3.79 -12.83
C VAL A 61 -8.21 -5.14 -12.32
N ARG A 62 -7.30 -6.11 -12.20
CA ARG A 62 -7.54 -7.51 -11.85
C ARG A 62 -6.83 -7.93 -10.57
N VAL A 63 -6.20 -6.97 -9.89
CA VAL A 63 -5.51 -7.23 -8.62
C VAL A 63 -5.97 -6.26 -7.55
N LYS A 64 -5.98 -6.73 -6.31
CA LYS A 64 -6.01 -5.91 -5.11
C LYS A 64 -4.56 -5.66 -4.69
N TRP A 65 -4.21 -4.39 -4.58
CA TRP A 65 -2.96 -3.92 -4.02
C TRP A 65 -3.18 -3.52 -2.58
N ILE A 66 -2.56 -4.29 -1.67
CA ILE A 66 -2.73 -4.14 -0.23
C ILE A 66 -1.45 -3.60 0.36
N ILE A 67 -1.56 -2.56 1.18
CA ILE A 67 -0.44 -1.95 1.90
C ILE A 67 -0.82 -1.95 3.38
N LEU A 68 0.02 -2.56 4.21
CA LEU A 68 -0.16 -2.64 5.66
C LEU A 68 1.10 -2.09 6.34
N TRP A 69 0.95 -1.31 7.38
CA TRP A 69 2.07 -0.80 8.16
C TRP A 69 1.73 -0.64 9.63
N THR A 70 2.76 -0.35 10.41
CA THR A 70 2.73 -0.22 11.87
C THR A 70 3.49 1.02 12.33
N THR A 71 3.28 1.43 13.57
CA THR A 71 3.98 2.60 14.14
C THR A 71 5.45 2.34 14.45
N ASP A 72 5.88 1.08 14.54
CA ASP A 72 7.27 0.65 14.75
C ASP A 72 8.04 0.40 13.44
N CYS A 73 7.63 1.06 12.35
CA CYS A 73 8.29 1.00 11.04
C CYS A 73 8.35 -0.40 10.41
N LYS A 74 7.34 -1.25 10.65
CA LYS A 74 7.13 -2.44 9.81
C LYS A 74 6.10 -2.15 8.72
N VAL A 75 6.32 -2.74 7.56
CA VAL A 75 5.46 -2.62 6.38
C VAL A 75 5.32 -3.98 5.70
N ALA A 76 4.17 -4.17 5.06
CA ALA A 76 3.88 -5.28 4.16
C ALA A 76 3.14 -4.73 2.95
N THR A 77 3.47 -5.26 1.77
CA THR A 77 2.67 -5.08 0.56
C THR A 77 2.31 -6.45 0.01
N LYS A 78 1.08 -6.60 -0.47
CA LYS A 78 0.58 -7.86 -1.04
C LYS A 78 -0.27 -7.60 -2.26
N LEU A 79 -0.09 -8.43 -3.28
CA LEU A 79 -0.90 -8.49 -4.48
C LEU A 79 -1.70 -9.79 -4.46
N ILE A 80 -3.02 -9.66 -4.61
CA ILE A 80 -3.90 -10.81 -4.81
C ILE A 80 -4.83 -10.55 -6.00
N PRO A 81 -5.27 -11.59 -6.73
CA PRO A 81 -6.34 -11.44 -7.71
C PRO A 81 -7.62 -10.83 -7.11
N THR A 82 -8.33 -10.00 -7.87
CA THR A 82 -9.52 -9.28 -7.39
C THR A 82 -10.63 -10.21 -6.90
N GLU A 83 -10.76 -11.40 -7.48
CA GLU A 83 -11.71 -12.44 -7.08
C GLU A 83 -11.37 -13.08 -5.72
N ASN A 84 -10.13 -12.98 -5.26
CA ASN A 84 -9.70 -13.58 -4.01
C ASN A 84 -10.09 -12.71 -2.82
N HIS A 85 -10.45 -13.37 -1.71
CA HIS A 85 -10.68 -12.70 -0.43
C HIS A 85 -9.36 -12.30 0.23
N ILE A 86 -9.39 -11.17 0.95
CA ILE A 86 -8.27 -10.73 1.75
C ILE A 86 -8.29 -11.51 3.06
N VAL A 87 -7.21 -12.26 3.31
CA VAL A 87 -6.93 -12.91 4.60
C VAL A 87 -5.90 -12.05 5.32
N TRP A 88 -6.34 -11.26 6.30
CA TRP A 88 -5.47 -10.27 6.95
C TRP A 88 -4.35 -10.91 7.76
N GLU A 89 -4.59 -12.09 8.32
CA GLU A 89 -3.60 -12.87 9.07
C GLU A 89 -2.37 -13.19 8.18
N ASP A 90 -2.59 -13.55 6.92
CA ASP A 90 -1.50 -13.83 5.97
C ASP A 90 -0.67 -12.57 5.69
N ILE A 91 -1.32 -11.41 5.61
CA ILE A 91 -0.66 -10.12 5.33
C ILE A 91 0.12 -9.65 6.57
N VAL A 92 -0.45 -9.80 7.76
CA VAL A 92 0.24 -9.52 9.02
C VAL A 92 1.47 -10.42 9.17
N SER A 93 1.39 -11.68 8.74
CA SER A 93 2.50 -12.64 8.86
C SER A 93 3.75 -12.27 8.04
N ILE A 94 3.59 -11.43 7.00
CA ILE A 94 4.69 -10.98 6.14
C ILE A 94 5.19 -9.56 6.48
N LEU A 95 4.68 -8.95 7.56
CA LEU A 95 5.20 -7.67 8.05
C LEU A 95 6.70 -7.79 8.37
N GLN A 96 7.47 -6.88 7.80
CA GLN A 96 8.91 -6.83 8.02
C GLN A 96 9.38 -5.37 8.20
N PRO A 97 10.54 -5.15 8.82
CA PRO A 97 11.06 -3.80 9.01
C PRO A 97 11.35 -3.10 7.68
N TYR A 98 10.94 -1.84 7.59
CA TYR A 98 11.30 -0.84 6.57
C TYR A 98 10.83 -1.10 5.14
N ASP A 99 11.00 -2.28 4.58
CA ASP A 99 10.82 -2.53 3.15
C ASP A 99 10.01 -3.81 2.93
N SER A 100 9.07 -3.79 1.99
CA SER A 100 8.35 -4.98 1.56
C SER A 100 8.10 -4.96 0.07
N SER A 101 8.16 -6.13 -0.55
CA SER A 101 7.84 -6.33 -1.96
C SER A 101 6.96 -7.55 -2.17
N ASP A 102 6.14 -7.53 -3.22
CA ASP A 102 5.40 -8.71 -3.68
C ASP A 102 5.35 -8.75 -5.21
N ASN A 103 5.19 -9.95 -5.76
CA ASN A 103 5.11 -10.17 -7.19
C ASN A 103 4.03 -11.21 -7.50
N LEU A 104 3.08 -10.85 -8.37
CA LEU A 104 1.97 -11.69 -8.80
C LEU A 104 2.06 -11.96 -10.30
N PRO A 105 2.55 -13.14 -10.71
CA PRO A 105 2.55 -13.56 -12.11
C PRO A 105 1.14 -13.70 -12.68
N LEU A 106 0.98 -13.37 -13.96
CA LEU A 106 -0.26 -13.52 -14.72
C LEU A 106 -0.12 -14.67 -15.72
N SER A 107 -1.24 -15.33 -16.00
CA SER A 107 -1.30 -16.46 -16.95
C SER A 107 -0.88 -16.08 -18.38
N CYS A 108 -1.00 -14.81 -18.76
CA CYS A 108 -0.58 -14.28 -20.05
C CYS A 108 0.94 -14.03 -20.18
N GLY A 109 1.74 -14.39 -19.18
CA GLY A 109 3.20 -14.18 -19.19
C GLY A 109 3.68 -12.81 -18.70
N GLY A 110 2.78 -11.96 -18.21
CA GLY A 110 3.10 -10.72 -17.49
C GLY A 110 3.12 -10.89 -15.97
N ALA A 111 3.41 -9.82 -15.22
CA ALA A 111 3.30 -9.81 -13.76
C ALA A 111 2.96 -8.41 -13.23
N PHE A 112 2.27 -8.38 -12.08
CA PHE A 112 2.22 -7.20 -11.24
C PHE A 112 3.32 -7.29 -10.17
N SER A 113 4.01 -6.19 -9.92
CA SER A 113 4.96 -6.07 -8.82
C SER A 113 4.58 -4.89 -7.94
N ALA A 114 4.70 -5.04 -6.63
CA ALA A 114 4.46 -3.96 -5.68
C ALA A 114 5.59 -3.84 -4.69
N GLU A 115 5.87 -2.61 -4.27
CA GLU A 115 6.91 -2.26 -3.30
C GLU A 115 6.32 -1.27 -2.30
N ALA A 116 6.73 -1.38 -1.05
CA ALA A 116 6.36 -0.46 0.02
C ALA A 116 7.55 -0.24 0.95
N HIS A 117 7.73 1.01 1.37
CA HIS A 117 8.85 1.48 2.16
C HIS A 117 8.32 2.36 3.29
N ILE A 118 8.78 2.14 4.52
CA ILE A 118 8.41 2.95 5.68
C ILE A 118 9.64 3.33 6.49
N HIS A 119 9.66 4.57 6.98
CA HIS A 119 10.69 5.01 7.92
C HIS A 119 10.19 6.13 8.83
N ALA A 120 10.82 6.26 9.99
CA ALA A 120 10.54 7.33 10.94
C ALA A 120 11.29 8.61 10.56
N ASN A 121 10.60 9.74 10.69
CA ASN A 121 11.18 11.06 10.60
C ASN A 121 11.72 11.52 11.96
N GLY A 122 12.63 12.50 11.94
CA GLY A 122 13.14 13.13 13.17
C GLY A 122 12.09 13.90 13.97
N ASP A 123 10.93 14.22 13.38
CA ASP A 123 9.79 14.88 14.04
C ASP A 123 8.81 13.90 14.71
N GLY A 124 9.09 12.59 14.67
CA GLY A 124 8.23 11.54 15.21
C GLY A 124 7.07 11.11 14.29
N SER A 125 6.93 11.71 13.10
CA SER A 125 6.04 11.20 12.04
C SER A 125 6.67 10.04 11.29
N LEU A 126 5.86 9.31 10.51
CA LEU A 126 6.34 8.27 9.60
C LEU A 126 6.19 8.76 8.15
N ASN A 127 7.12 8.38 7.27
CA ASN A 127 6.87 8.40 5.83
C ASN A 127 6.64 6.99 5.32
N LEU A 128 5.59 6.80 4.53
CA LEU A 128 5.25 5.57 3.82
C LEU A 128 5.24 5.84 2.31
N ALA A 129 6.13 5.21 1.56
CA ALA A 129 6.09 5.23 0.09
C ALA A 129 5.67 3.86 -0.41
N ALA A 130 4.74 3.79 -1.36
CA ALA A 130 4.36 2.52 -1.96
C ALA A 130 4.04 2.68 -3.45
N GLN A 131 4.40 1.66 -4.23
CA GLN A 131 4.13 1.64 -5.66
C GLN A 131 3.69 0.27 -6.16
N ILE A 132 2.90 0.28 -7.22
CA ILE A 132 2.56 -0.90 -8.02
C ILE A 132 2.97 -0.67 -9.49
N MET A 133 3.48 -1.71 -10.14
CA MET A 133 3.87 -1.72 -11.55
C MET A 133 3.27 -2.94 -12.25
N TRP A 134 2.99 -2.81 -13.55
CA TRP A 134 2.59 -3.93 -14.40
C TRP A 134 3.58 -4.08 -15.55
N SER A 135 4.09 -5.28 -15.77
CA SER A 135 5.06 -5.54 -16.84
C SER A 135 4.45 -5.81 -18.22
N GLY A 136 3.12 -5.70 -18.37
CA GLY A 136 2.40 -6.08 -19.59
C GLY A 136 2.34 -7.59 -19.83
N CYS A 137 1.38 -8.06 -20.62
CA CYS A 137 1.43 -9.40 -21.22
C CYS A 137 2.22 -9.32 -22.54
N LYS A 138 3.07 -10.31 -22.84
CA LYS A 138 3.78 -10.38 -24.13
C LYS A 138 2.94 -11.05 -25.21
#